data_AF-A0A956CCX6-F1
#
_entry.id   AF-A0A956CCX6-F1
#
_cell.length_a   1.000
_cell.length_b   1.000
_cell.length_c   1.000
_cell.angle_alpha   90.00
_cell.angle_beta   90.00
_cell.angle_gamma   90.00
#
_symmetry.space_group_name_H-M   'P 1'
#
loop_
_entity.id
_entity.type
_entity.pdbx_description
1 polymer ?
#
loop_
_entity_poly.entity_id
_entity_poly.type
_entity_poly.pdbx_seq_one_letter_code
_entity_poly.pdbx_strand_id
1 'polypeptide(L)' 'MPICKGCGEEVDELVTMKIDGRTKKLCEDCADEAREAAEIAEESESVVQDMMGFKGRR' A
#
# COMPACT_ATOMS: atom_id res chain seq x y z
N MET A 1 6.30 22.50 6.50
CA MET A 1 7.06 21.32 6.03
C MET A 1 6.11 20.41 5.24
N PRO A 2 6.58 19.42 4.46
CA PRO A 2 5.65 18.45 3.88
C PRO A 2 4.98 17.61 4.98
N ILE A 3 3.68 17.33 4.80
CA ILE A 3 2.89 16.55 5.78
C ILE A 3 2.83 15.09 5.33
N CYS A 4 3.23 14.18 6.22
CA CYS A 4 3.12 12.74 6.03
C CYS A 4 1.65 12.34 5.87
N LYS A 5 1.31 11.57 4.82
CA LYS A 5 -0.06 11.07 4.61
C LYS A 5 -0.42 9.84 5.45
N GLY A 6 0.53 9.32 6.24
CA GLY A 6 0.33 8.21 7.18
C GLY A 6 -0.07 8.73 8.57
N CYS A 7 0.85 9.39 9.25
CA CYS A 7 0.64 9.93 10.59
C CYS A 7 0.04 11.35 10.65
N GLY A 8 0.12 12.12 9.55
CA GLY A 8 -0.36 13.51 9.53
C GLY A 8 0.61 14.54 10.11
N GLU A 9 1.84 14.14 10.43
CA GLU A 9 2.86 15.02 11.01
C GLU A 9 3.67 15.75 9.94
N GLU A 10 4.19 16.92 10.31
CA GLU A 10 5.15 17.69 9.54
C GLU A 10 6.54 17.08 9.67
N VAL A 11 7.12 16.68 8.54
CA VAL A 11 8.45 16.05 8.48
C VAL A 11 9.28 16.74 7.40
N ASP A 12 10.60 16.64 7.49
CA ASP A 12 11.49 17.28 6.50
C ASP A 12 11.55 16.49 5.20
N GLU A 13 11.46 15.15 5.28
CA GLU A 13 11.61 14.24 4.14
C GLU A 13 10.41 13.30 4.02
N LEU A 14 9.95 13.10 2.77
CA LEU A 14 8.89 12.15 2.44
C LEU A 14 9.35 11.23 1.31
N VAL A 15 9.17 9.94 1.51
CA VAL A 15 9.34 8.92 0.49
C VAL A 15 8.03 8.62 -0.21
N THR A 16 8.11 8.35 -1.51
CA THR A 16 6.94 8.07 -2.35
C THR A 16 6.88 6.57 -2.62
N MET A 17 5.77 5.94 -2.28
CA MET A 17 5.58 4.50 -2.49
C MET A 17 4.13 4.14 -2.81
N LYS A 18 3.95 2.98 -3.42
CA LYS A 18 2.66 2.52 -3.94
C LYS A 18 2.00 1.59 -2.92
N ILE A 19 0.84 1.99 -2.42
CA ILE A 19 0.04 1.28 -1.41
C ILE A 19 -1.37 1.16 -1.97
N ASP A 20 -1.93 -0.05 -2.02
CA ASP A 20 -3.27 -0.32 -2.58
C ASP A 20 -3.44 0.21 -4.02
N GLY A 21 -2.44 0.00 -4.87
CA GLY A 21 -2.46 0.50 -6.24
C GLY A 21 -2.29 2.02 -6.38
N ARG A 22 -2.20 2.77 -5.28
CA ARG A 22 -2.14 4.24 -5.25
C ARG A 22 -0.80 4.73 -4.72
N THR A 23 -0.26 5.76 -5.34
CA THR A 23 0.97 6.40 -4.89
C THR A 23 0.69 7.30 -3.68
N LYS A 24 1.31 7.02 -2.54
CA LYS A 24 1.26 7.81 -1.31
C LYS A 24 2.64 8.36 -0.96
N LYS A 25 2.67 9.51 -0.27
CA LYS A 25 3.89 10.12 0.30
C LYS A 25 3.88 9.96 1.81
N LEU A 26 4.87 9.26 2.34
CA LEU A 26 4.98 8.87 3.74
C LEU A 26 6.36 9.26 4.29
N CYS A 27 6.48 9.48 5.59
CA CYS A 27 7.77 9.53 6.27
C CYS A 27 8.41 8.14 6.26
N GLU A 28 9.69 8.04 6.65
CA GLU A 28 10.43 6.78 6.70
C GLU A 28 9.70 5.72 7.56
N ASP A 29 9.24 6.10 8.76
CA ASP A 29 8.52 5.18 9.67
C ASP A 29 7.25 4.59 9.03
N CYS A 30 6.35 5.44 8.55
CA CYS A 30 5.11 4.99 7.90
C CYS A 30 5.38 4.21 6.61
N ALA A 31 6.50 4.49 5.94
CA ALA A 31 6.92 3.79 4.74
C ALA A 31 7.46 2.38 5.03
N ASP A 32 8.12 2.18 6.16
CA ASP A 32 8.56 0.86 6.62
C ASP A 32 7.35 -0.01 7.01
N GLU A 33 6.41 0.54 7.79
CA GLU A 33 5.16 -0.14 8.16
C GLU A 33 4.35 -0.55 6.91
N ALA A 34 4.24 0.36 5.94
CA ALA A 34 3.52 0.10 4.70
C ALA A 34 4.21 -0.95 3.82
N ARG A 35 5.53 -1.07 3.87
CA ARG A 35 6.27 -2.11 3.15
C ARG A 35 5.99 -3.49 3.75
N GLU A 36 6.03 -3.60 5.07
CA GLU A 36 5.68 -4.85 5.77
C GLU A 36 4.22 -5.25 5.48
N ALA A 37 3.29 -4.30 5.48
CA ALA A 37 1.90 -4.55 5.13
C ALA A 37 1.70 -4.94 3.64
N ALA A 38 2.52 -4.40 2.73
CA ALA A 38 2.44 -4.71 1.30
C ALA A 38 2.90 -6.15 0.99
N GLU A 39 3.87 -6.68 1.73
CA GLU A 39 4.29 -8.10 1.61
C GLU A 39 3.13 -9.06 1.94
N ILE A 40 2.25 -8.68 2.87
CA ILE A 40 1.06 -9.47 3.25
C ILE A 40 -0.06 -9.36 2.20
N ALA A 41 -0.21 -8.20 1.56
CA ALA A 41 -1.24 -7.96 0.56
C ALA A 41 -0.98 -8.73 -0.75
N GLU A 42 0.28 -8.93 -1.12
CA GLU A 42 0.67 -9.73 -2.30
C GLU A 42 0.26 -11.20 -2.15
N GLU A 43 0.31 -11.76 -0.93
CA GLU A 43 -0.27 -13.09 -0.68
C GLU A 43 -1.80 -13.09 -0.82
N SER A 44 -2.49 -12.01 -0.46
CA SER A 44 -3.96 -11.95 -0.43
C SER A 44 -4.62 -11.73 -1.79
N GLU A 45 -3.98 -10.98 -2.70
CA GLU A 45 -4.54 -10.69 -4.04
C GLU A 45 -4.55 -11.93 -4.95
N SER A 46 -3.64 -12.87 -4.70
CA SER A 46 -3.62 -14.19 -5.35
C SER A 46 -4.81 -15.08 -4.95
N VAL A 47 -5.22 -15.06 -3.67
CA VAL A 47 -6.32 -15.90 -3.15
C VAL A 47 -7.70 -15.40 -3.60
N VAL A 48 -7.85 -14.08 -3.78
CA VAL A 48 -9.13 -13.49 -4.21
C VAL A 48 -9.35 -13.64 -5.72
N GLN A 49 -8.29 -13.64 -6.55
CA GLN A 49 -8.43 -13.96 -7.98
C GLN A 49 -8.85 -15.41 -8.25
N ASP A 50 -8.39 -16.38 -7.44
CA ASP A 50 -8.79 -17.78 -7.58
C ASP A 50 -10.28 -18.00 -7.19
N MET A 51 -10.83 -17.20 -6.26
CA MET A 51 -12.24 -17.28 -5.86
C MET A 51 -13.22 -16.69 -6.88
N MET A 52 -12.78 -15.84 -7.82
CA MET A 52 -13.62 -15.23 -8.86
C MET A 52 -13.39 -15.84 -10.27
N GLY A 53 -12.70 -16.97 -10.36
CA GLY A 53 -12.32 -17.61 -11.64
C GLY A 53 -13.32 -18.63 -12.23
N PHE A 54 -14.45 -18.95 -11.59
CA PHE A 54 -15.34 -20.05 -12.05
C PHE A 54 -16.74 -19.65 -12.52
N LYS A 55 -17.09 -18.37 -12.69
CA LYS A 55 -18.45 -18.02 -13.16
C LYS A 55 -18.52 -16.75 -14.00
N GLY A 56 -18.18 -16.87 -15.28
CA GLY A 56 -18.50 -15.80 -16.23
C GLY A 56 -17.87 -15.89 -17.62
N ARG A 57 -17.87 -17.05 -18.28
CA ARG A 57 -17.69 -17.08 -19.74
C ARG A 57 -18.86 -16.34 -20.39
N ARG A 58 -18.59 -15.19 -21.00
CA ARG A 58 -19.37 -14.61 -22.09
C ARG A 58 -18.42 -14.29 -23.23
#